data_AF-A0A645IJE5-F1
#
_entry.id   AF-A0A645IJE5-F1
#
_cell.length_a   1.000
_cell.length_b   1.000
_cell.length_c   1.000
_cell.angle_alpha   90.00
_cell.angle_beta   90.00
_cell.angle_gamma   90.00
#
_symmetry.space_group_name_H-M   'P 1'
#
loop_
_entity.id
_entity.type
_entity.pdbx_description
1 polymer ?
#
loop_
_entity_poly.entity_id
_entity_poly.type
_entity_poly.pdbx_seq_one_letter_code
_entity_poly.pdbx_strand_id
1 'polypeptide(L)' 'MIELFRKSDEIEFIVGTKVNEAHQDPSLPVGLEIRRNIVKRIATALENRYRKRVLLRFF' A
#
# COMPACT_ATOMS: atom_id res chain seq x y z
N MET A 1 0.49 16.02 -0.92
CA MET A 1 0.58 14.57 -1.22
C MET A 1 0.05 14.23 -2.62
N ILE A 2 -1.16 14.65 -2.99
CA ILE A 2 -1.74 14.37 -4.32
C ILE A 2 -0.90 14.95 -5.47
N GLU A 3 -0.40 16.19 -5.32
CA GLU A 3 0.49 16.79 -6.32
C GLU A 3 1.82 16.06 -6.48
N LEU A 4 2.33 15.47 -5.39
CA LEU A 4 3.57 14.69 -5.41
C LEU A 4 3.38 13.47 -6.32
N PHE A 5 2.31 12.70 -6.10
CA PHE A 5 1.98 11.54 -6.94
C PHE A 5 1.69 11.90 -8.40
N ARG A 6 1.18 13.11 -8.67
CA ARG A 6 1.00 13.58 -10.05
C ARG A 6 2.32 13.92 -10.74
N LYS A 7 3.25 14.53 -10.02
CA LYS A 7 4.55 14.98 -10.56
C LYS A 7 5.59 13.86 -10.63
N SER A 8 5.49 12.81 -9.81
CA SER A 8 6.40 11.66 -9.83
C SER A 8 6.12 10.72 -11.01
N ASP A 9 7.16 10.27 -11.71
CA ASP A 9 7.04 9.25 -12.77
C ASP A 9 6.99 7.83 -12.22
N GLU A 10 7.69 7.60 -11.11
CA GLU A 10 7.72 6.35 -10.37
C GLU A 10 7.35 6.58 -8.90
N ILE A 11 6.54 5.67 -8.34
CA ILE A 11 6.07 5.72 -6.95
C ILE A 11 6.33 4.35 -6.32
N GLU A 12 7.11 4.32 -5.23
CA GLU A 12 7.37 3.10 -4.48
C GLU A 12 6.62 3.12 -3.14
N PHE A 13 5.82 2.08 -2.89
CA PHE A 13 5.12 1.86 -1.63
C PHE A 13 5.86 0.79 -0.82
N ILE A 14 6.36 1.21 0.35
CA ILE A 14 6.97 0.33 1.34
C ILE A 14 5.90 0.02 2.40
N VAL A 15 5.43 -1.22 2.43
CA VAL A 15 4.36 -1.66 3.33
C VAL A 15 4.94 -2.62 4.37
N GLY A 16 5.05 -2.12 5.60
CA GLY A 16 5.41 -2.95 6.75
C GLY A 16 4.31 -3.98 7.05
N THR A 17 4.73 -5.22 7.25
CA THR A 17 3.91 -6.37 7.62
C THR A 17 4.00 -6.67 9.12
N LYS A 18 4.71 -5.84 9.88
CA LYS A 18 4.79 -5.98 11.34
C LYS A 18 3.38 -5.93 11.93
N VAL A 19 2.98 -7.05 12.52
CA VAL A 19 1.74 -7.19 13.29
C VAL A 19 1.82 -6.21 14.45
N ASN A 20 0.73 -5.47 14.68
CA ASN A 20 0.70 -4.50 15.77
C ASN A 20 0.70 -5.24 17.11
N GLU A 21 1.82 -5.20 17.84
CA GLU A 21 2.01 -5.93 19.12
C GLU A 21 1.01 -5.50 20.20
N ALA A 22 0.40 -4.32 20.08
CA ALA A 22 -0.64 -3.82 20.99
C ALA A 22 -2.02 -4.51 20.84
N HIS A 23 -2.23 -5.30 19.78
CA HIS A 23 -3.45 -6.06 19.53
C HIS A 23 -3.10 -7.54 19.28
N GLN A 24 -2.59 -8.22 20.31
CA GLN A 24 -2.36 -9.68 20.33
C GLN A 24 -3.65 -10.51 20.37
N ASP A 25 -4.63 -10.17 19.54
CA ASP A 25 -5.79 -11.03 19.30
C ASP A 25 -5.47 -11.92 18.09
N PRO A 26 -5.11 -13.20 18.27
CA PRO A 26 -4.64 -14.10 17.20
C PRO A 26 -5.73 -14.43 16.16
N SER A 27 -6.93 -13.90 16.30
CA SER A 27 -8.09 -14.12 15.45
C SER A 27 -8.12 -13.26 14.18
N LEU A 28 -7.30 -12.21 14.06
CA LEU A 28 -7.33 -11.32 12.90
C LEU A 28 -6.03 -11.31 12.07
N PRO A 29 -5.93 -12.18 11.04
CA PRO A 29 -5.12 -11.88 9.85
C PRO A 29 -5.62 -10.63 9.09
N VAL A 30 -6.85 -10.21 9.40
CA VAL A 30 -7.66 -9.19 8.71
C VAL A 30 -6.98 -7.83 8.60
N GLY A 31 -6.32 -7.33 9.64
CA GLY A 31 -5.76 -5.97 9.61
C GLY A 31 -4.64 -5.78 8.59
N LEU A 32 -3.80 -6.81 8.43
CA LEU A 32 -2.70 -6.86 7.47
C LEU A 32 -3.20 -7.03 6.04
N GLU A 33 -4.18 -7.92 5.85
CA GLU A 33 -4.83 -8.11 4.55
C GLU A 33 -5.58 -6.85 4.09
N ILE A 34 -6.25 -6.13 4.99
CA ILE A 34 -6.90 -4.85 4.69
C ILE A 34 -5.87 -3.83 4.20
N ARG A 35 -4.76 -3.64 4.92
CA ARG A 35 -3.71 -2.69 4.51
C ARG A 35 -3.11 -3.08 3.16
N ARG A 36 -2.80 -4.36 2.95
CA ARG A 36 -2.31 -4.87 1.65
C ARG A 36 -3.30 -4.60 0.53
N ASN A 37 -4.59 -4.86 0.75
CA ASN A 37 -5.63 -4.64 -0.26
C ASN A 37 -5.85 -3.16 -0.58
N ILE A 38 -5.81 -2.28 0.43
CA ILE A 38 -5.92 -0.83 0.21
C ILE A 38 -4.74 -0.33 -0.62
N VAL A 39 -3.51 -0.68 -0.25
CA VAL A 39 -2.32 -0.23 -0.98
C VAL A 39 -2.32 -0.78 -2.42
N LYS A 40 -2.70 -2.04 -2.62
CA LYS A 40 -2.88 -2.61 -3.97
C LYS A 40 -3.91 -1.83 -4.79
N ARG A 41 -5.09 -1.49 -4.22
CA ARG A 41 -6.11 -0.69 -4.92
C ARG A 41 -5.59 0.70 -5.29
N ILE A 42 -4.82 1.33 -4.43
CA ILE A 42 -4.20 2.64 -4.71
C ILE A 42 -3.17 2.51 -5.84
N ALA A 43 -2.30 1.51 -5.79
CA ALA A 43 -1.33 1.23 -6.85
C ALA A 43 -2.02 1.02 -8.21
N THR A 44 -3.02 0.15 -8.25
CA THR A 44 -3.80 -0.10 -9.48
C THR A 44 -4.50 1.16 -10.01
N ALA A 45 -4.99 2.04 -9.13
CA ALA A 45 -5.59 3.30 -9.56
C ALA A 45 -4.55 4.26 -10.16
N LEU A 46 -3.35 4.33 -9.58
CA LEU A 46 -2.24 5.15 -10.08
C LEU A 46 -1.70 4.63 -11.42
N GLU A 47 -1.56 3.32 -11.58
CA GLU A 47 -1.15 2.70 -12.85
C GLU A 47 -2.21 2.89 -13.94
N ASN A 48 -3.48 2.57 -13.66
CA ASN A 48 -4.50 2.57 -14.71
C ASN A 48 -5.01 3.97 -15.07
N ARG A 49 -5.20 4.87 -14.09
CA ARG A 49 -5.77 6.20 -14.36
C ARG A 49 -4.72 7.25 -14.68
N TYR A 50 -3.52 7.10 -14.14
CA TYR A 50 -2.46 8.11 -14.26
C TYR A 50 -1.22 7.59 -15.01
N ARG A 51 -1.23 6.32 -15.45
CA ARG A 51 -0.12 5.65 -16.18
C ARG A 51 1.22 5.82 -15.48
N LYS A 52 1.20 5.81 -14.15
CA LYS A 52 2.41 5.89 -13.32
C LYS A 52 3.00 4.50 -13.13
N ARG A 53 4.33 4.42 -13.00
CA ARG A 53 5.00 3.19 -12.61
C ARG A 53 4.92 3.06 -11.09
N VAL A 54 4.33 1.98 -10.59
CA VAL A 54 4.16 1.76 -9.14
C VAL A 54 4.87 0.49 -8.71
N LEU A 55 5.72 0.60 -7.69
CA LEU A 55 6.43 -0.53 -7.07
C LEU A 55 5.86 -0.80 -5.69
N LEU A 56 5.60 -2.07 -5.38
CA LEU A 56 5.08 -2.50 -4.09
C LEU A 56 6.09 -3.42 -3.41
N ARG A 57 6.60 -3.02 -2.24
CA ARG A 57 7.44 -3.88 -1.41
C ARG A 57 6.77 -4.13 -0.06
N PHE A 58 6.70 -5.40 0.30
CA PHE A 58 6.18 -5.85 1.59
C PHE A 58 7.35 -6.37 2.42
N PHE A 59 7.51 -5.85 3.63
CA PHE A 59 8.59 -6.19 4.55
C PHE A 59 8.05 -6.71 5.88
#